data_AF-A0A167KB08-F1
#
_entry.id   AF-A0A167KB08-F1
#
_cell.length_a   1.000
_cell.length_b   1.000
_cell.length_c   1.000
_cell.angle_alpha   90.00
_cell.angle_beta   90.00
_cell.angle_gamma   90.00
#
_symmetry.space_group_name_H-M   'P 1'
#
loop_
_entity.id
_entity.type
_entity.pdbx_description
1 polymer ?
#
loop_
_entity_poly.entity_id
_entity_poly.type
_entity_poly.pdbx_seq_one_letter_code
_entity_poly.pdbx_strand_id
1 'polypeptide(L)'
;MKLTNEQFTEVAFIFEKENGNSHSNFEKEIIAESKLTEYRTTELEKIIVDGLNSGIYKTEEERVSGYWSLSKIGNRNLITDFKKWLVTELENENGIAIFQILIALDRLNEPAFNKNRTGQGVDETELNIRDAKQYLKK
;
A
#
# COMPACT_ATOMS: atom_id res chain seq x y z
N MET A 1 6.60 1.54 16.79
CA MET A 1 6.52 2.95 16.33
C MET A 1 5.24 3.11 15.53
N LYS A 2 4.60 4.29 15.54
CA LYS A 2 3.48 4.63 14.65
C LYS A 2 3.96 5.68 13.65
N LEU A 3 3.79 5.46 12.35
CA LEU A 3 4.10 6.47 11.35
C LEU A 3 2.95 7.47 11.18
N THR A 4 3.28 8.71 10.87
CA THR A 4 2.32 9.72 10.39
C THR A 4 2.13 9.62 8.88
N ASN A 5 1.14 10.31 8.31
CA ASN A 5 0.90 10.33 6.85
C ASN A 5 2.08 10.94 6.07
N GLU A 6 2.72 11.98 6.63
CA GLU A 6 3.98 12.54 6.10
C GLU A 6 5.09 11.49 6.10
N GLN A 7 5.26 10.76 7.21
CA GLN A 7 6.26 9.70 7.30
C GLN A 7 5.97 8.54 6.35
N PHE A 8 4.72 8.18 6.10
CA PHE A 8 4.39 7.20 5.06
C PHE A 8 4.81 7.67 3.66
N THR A 9 4.72 8.97 3.39
CA THR A 9 5.17 9.59 2.13
C THR A 9 6.68 9.51 1.99
N GLU A 10 7.42 9.87 3.04
CA GLU A 10 8.86 9.72 3.10
C GLU A 10 9.31 8.26 2.87
N VAL A 11 8.69 7.31 3.58
CA VAL A 11 9.01 5.88 3.43
C VAL A 11 8.73 5.37 2.02
N ALA A 12 7.64 5.79 1.40
CA ALA A 12 7.32 5.41 0.04
C ALA A 12 8.42 5.83 -0.94
N PHE A 13 8.92 7.07 -0.83
CA PHE A 13 10.02 7.55 -1.67
C PHE A 13 11.35 6.85 -1.36
N ILE A 14 11.61 6.51 -0.09
CA ILE A 14 12.76 5.68 0.28
C ILE A 14 12.68 4.30 -0.40
N PHE A 15 11.51 3.65 -0.39
CA PHE A 15 11.30 2.37 -1.06
C PHE A 15 11.44 2.46 -2.59
N GLU A 16 10.88 3.50 -3.20
CA GLU A 16 11.00 3.72 -4.65
C GLU A 16 12.46 3.91 -5.05
N LYS A 17 13.23 4.66 -4.24
CA LYS A 17 14.66 4.90 -4.48
C LYS A 17 15.45 3.60 -4.41
N GLU A 18 15.20 2.74 -3.43
CA GLU A 18 15.85 1.43 -3.29
C GLU A 18 15.56 0.52 -4.48
N ASN A 19 14.36 0.64 -5.07
CA ASN A 19 13.96 -0.08 -6.27
C ASN A 19 14.47 0.54 -7.59
N GLY A 20 15.30 1.58 -7.52
CA GLY A 20 15.90 2.22 -8.69
C GLY A 20 14.96 3.16 -9.46
N ASN A 21 13.83 3.55 -8.87
CA ASN A 21 12.93 4.52 -9.50
C ASN A 21 13.55 5.93 -9.47
N SER A 22 13.38 6.66 -10.58
CA SER A 22 13.77 8.06 -10.66
C SER A 22 12.87 8.93 -9.79
N HIS A 23 13.49 9.94 -9.17
CA HIS A 23 12.81 10.93 -8.34
C HIS A 23 13.07 12.34 -8.88
N SER A 24 12.06 13.20 -8.76
CA SER A 24 12.16 14.64 -8.93
C SER A 24 13.08 15.26 -7.87
N ASN A 25 13.50 16.51 -8.08
CA ASN A 25 14.31 17.21 -7.08
C ASN A 25 13.56 17.40 -5.75
N PHE A 26 12.26 17.67 -5.83
CA PHE A 26 11.38 17.78 -4.67
C PHE A 26 11.36 16.50 -3.83
N GLU A 27 11.18 15.34 -4.45
CA GLU A 27 11.17 14.06 -3.71
C GLU A 27 12.56 13.72 -3.15
N LYS A 28 13.64 14.09 -3.84
CA LYS A 28 15.00 13.92 -3.33
C LYS A 28 15.26 14.75 -2.08
N GLU A 29 14.73 15.97 -2.01
CA GLU A 29 14.81 16.84 -0.82
C GLU A 29 14.07 16.20 0.36
N ILE A 30 12.85 15.69 0.14
CA ILE A 30 12.09 14.96 1.17
C ILE A 30 12.88 13.77 1.72
N ILE A 31 13.47 12.94 0.85
CA ILE A 31 14.29 11.80 1.29
C ILE A 31 15.52 12.29 2.09
N ALA A 32 16.19 13.35 1.63
CA ALA A 32 17.41 13.86 2.26
C ALA A 32 17.17 14.43 3.67
N GLU A 33 16.00 15.03 3.90
CA GLU A 33 15.60 15.59 5.20
C GLU A 33 14.96 14.55 6.13
N SER A 34 14.51 13.42 5.58
CA SER A 34 13.86 12.37 6.35
C SER A 34 14.83 11.67 7.30
N LYS A 35 14.50 11.72 8.59
CA LYS A 35 15.17 10.92 9.63
C LYS A 35 14.92 9.41 9.47
N LEU A 36 13.99 9.01 8.60
CA LEU A 36 13.72 7.59 8.35
C LEU A 36 14.81 6.93 7.50
N THR A 37 15.68 7.72 6.87
CA THR A 37 16.88 7.21 6.17
C THR A 37 17.90 6.56 7.10
N GLU A 38 17.78 6.74 8.42
CA GLU A 38 18.60 6.05 9.43
C GLU A 38 18.22 4.57 9.58
N TYR A 39 17.01 4.18 9.16
CA TYR A 39 16.52 2.80 9.19
C TYR A 39 16.81 2.09 7.88
N ARG A 40 17.01 0.77 7.95
CA ARG A 40 17.02 -0.08 6.75
C ARG A 40 15.60 -0.19 6.20
N THR A 41 15.49 -0.34 4.88
CA THR A 41 14.22 -0.58 4.17
C THR A 41 13.41 -1.71 4.80
N THR A 42 14.05 -2.81 5.21
CA THR A 42 13.38 -3.95 5.87
C THR A 42 12.87 -3.62 7.28
N GLU A 43 13.50 -2.69 7.98
CA GLU A 43 13.03 -2.23 9.30
C GLU A 43 11.80 -1.34 9.13
N LEU A 44 11.80 -0.43 8.15
CA LEU A 44 10.66 0.41 7.80
C LEU A 44 9.46 -0.43 7.34
N GLU A 45 9.69 -1.43 6.48
CA GLU A 45 8.68 -2.40 6.05
C GLU A 45 8.04 -3.07 7.28
N LYS A 46 8.87 -3.60 8.18
CA LYS A 46 8.41 -4.26 9.40
C LYS A 46 7.60 -3.31 10.29
N ILE A 47 8.03 -2.06 10.48
CA ILE A 47 7.29 -1.06 11.26
C ILE A 47 5.87 -0.87 10.70
N ILE A 48 5.73 -0.79 9.38
CA ILE A 48 4.43 -0.60 8.74
C ILE A 48 3.57 -1.85 8.86
N VAL A 49 4.12 -3.02 8.55
CA VAL A 49 3.42 -4.32 8.63
C VAL A 49 2.94 -4.59 10.06
N ASP A 50 3.81 -4.43 11.05
CA ASP A 50 3.48 -4.60 12.47
C ASP A 50 2.38 -3.62 12.89
N GLY A 51 2.43 -2.37 12.40
CA GLY A 51 1.42 -1.37 12.71
C GLY A 51 0.04 -1.65 12.09
N LEU A 52 -0.01 -2.11 10.84
CA LEU A 52 -1.25 -2.55 10.20
C LEU A 52 -1.82 -3.78 10.94
N ASN A 53 -0.97 -4.75 11.26
CA ASN A 53 -1.40 -5.97 11.95
C ASN A 53 -1.84 -5.76 13.40
N SER A 54 -1.23 -4.80 14.12
CA SER A 54 -1.67 -4.47 15.48
C SER A 54 -2.91 -3.56 15.51
N GLY A 55 -3.36 -3.07 14.35
CA GLY A 55 -4.47 -2.13 14.24
C GLY A 55 -4.21 -0.78 14.91
N ILE A 56 -2.94 -0.33 15.00
CA ILE A 56 -2.61 1.00 15.56
C ILE A 56 -3.04 2.13 14.61
N TYR A 57 -3.16 1.83 13.32
CA TYR A 57 -3.76 2.70 12.30
C TYR A 57 -5.28 2.54 12.33
N LYS A 58 -5.98 3.56 12.84
CA LYS A 58 -7.41 3.53 13.16
C LYS A 58 -8.26 4.13 12.04
N THR A 59 -7.75 5.15 11.36
CA THR A 59 -8.48 5.79 10.26
C THR A 59 -8.26 5.05 8.96
N GLU A 60 -9.18 5.19 8.01
CA GLU A 60 -9.00 4.70 6.64
C GLU A 60 -7.74 5.30 6.02
N GLU A 61 -7.56 6.62 6.15
CA GLU A 61 -6.40 7.34 5.61
C GLU A 61 -5.06 6.74 6.07
N GLU A 62 -4.92 6.47 7.37
CA GLU A 62 -3.69 5.87 7.92
C GLU A 62 -3.43 4.47 7.32
N ARG A 63 -4.47 3.65 7.14
CA ARG A 63 -4.33 2.31 6.56
C ARG A 63 -4.00 2.40 5.07
N VAL A 64 -4.67 3.27 4.33
CA VAL A 64 -4.41 3.55 2.91
C VAL A 64 -2.96 4.00 2.71
N SER A 65 -2.46 4.92 3.54
CA SER A 65 -1.05 5.35 3.50
C SER A 65 -0.08 4.19 3.77
N GLY A 66 -0.43 3.28 4.69
CA GLY A 66 0.31 2.04 4.93
C GLY A 66 0.35 1.11 3.72
N TYR A 67 -0.81 0.83 3.11
CA TYR A 67 -0.88 -0.02 1.92
C TYR A 67 -0.16 0.60 0.72
N TRP A 68 -0.33 1.90 0.51
CA TRP A 68 0.29 2.64 -0.58
C TRP A 68 1.82 2.67 -0.45
N SER A 69 2.34 2.98 0.74
CA SER A 69 3.80 2.96 0.98
C SER A 69 4.38 1.57 0.76
N LEU A 70 3.79 0.52 1.34
CA LEU A 70 4.22 -0.86 1.10
C LEU A 70 4.14 -1.27 -0.37
N SER A 71 3.21 -0.74 -1.16
CA SER A 71 3.13 -1.03 -2.61
C SER A 71 4.37 -0.57 -3.38
N LYS A 72 5.17 0.35 -2.81
CA LYS A 72 6.37 0.90 -3.45
C LYS A 72 7.61 0.02 -3.31
N ILE A 73 7.60 -0.94 -2.37
CA ILE A 73 8.78 -1.76 -2.05
C ILE A 73 8.99 -2.92 -3.01
N GLY A 74 7.99 -3.34 -3.78
CA GLY A 74 8.13 -4.44 -4.74
C GLY A 74 8.38 -5.82 -4.09
N ASN A 75 8.25 -5.94 -2.76
CA ASN A 75 8.44 -7.20 -2.05
C ASN A 75 7.25 -8.15 -2.28
N ARG A 76 7.45 -9.19 -3.10
CA ARG A 76 6.42 -10.20 -3.39
C ARG A 76 5.96 -11.00 -2.16
N ASN A 77 6.74 -11.02 -1.08
CA ASN A 77 6.34 -11.71 0.15
C ASN A 77 5.12 -11.03 0.80
N LEU A 78 4.89 -9.74 0.52
CA LEU A 78 3.73 -8.98 1.02
C LEU A 78 2.40 -9.36 0.37
N ILE A 79 2.38 -10.19 -0.68
CA ILE A 79 1.13 -10.65 -1.32
C ILE A 79 0.20 -11.31 -0.28
N THR A 80 0.76 -12.10 0.64
CA THR A 80 -0.02 -12.77 1.70
C THR A 80 -0.63 -11.76 2.66
N ASP A 81 0.14 -10.74 3.08
CA ASP A 81 -0.36 -9.68 3.95
C ASP A 81 -1.42 -8.82 3.25
N PHE A 82 -1.20 -8.44 1.99
CA PHE A 82 -2.20 -7.72 1.19
C PHE A 82 -3.50 -8.50 1.04
N LYS A 83 -3.45 -9.82 0.83
CA LYS A 83 -4.66 -10.67 0.79
C LYS A 83 -5.40 -10.65 2.13
N LYS A 84 -4.67 -10.74 3.25
CA LYS A 84 -5.26 -10.69 4.59
C LYS A 84 -5.93 -9.34 4.85
N TRP A 85 -5.26 -8.23 4.54
CA TRP A 85 -5.86 -6.90 4.69
C TRP A 85 -7.02 -6.68 3.73
N LEU A 86 -6.97 -7.24 2.52
CA LEU A 86 -8.08 -7.16 1.56
C LEU A 86 -9.36 -7.80 2.11
N VAL A 87 -9.25 -8.93 2.83
CA VAL A 87 -10.38 -9.56 3.52
C VAL A 87 -10.97 -8.60 4.56
N THR A 88 -10.11 -8.01 5.41
CA THR A 88 -10.55 -7.05 6.44
C THR A 88 -11.23 -5.82 5.84
N GLU A 89 -10.66 -5.22 4.80
CA GLU A 89 -11.26 -4.03 4.18
C GLU A 89 -12.55 -4.36 3.40
N LEU A 90 -12.70 -5.60 2.91
CA LEU A 90 -13.96 -6.09 2.35
C LEU A 90 -15.07 -6.22 3.39
N GLU A 91 -14.75 -6.72 4.59
CA GLU A 91 -15.69 -6.79 5.71
C GLU A 91 -16.16 -5.39 6.14
N ASN A 92 -15.29 -4.38 5.99
CA ASN A 92 -15.60 -2.98 6.27
C ASN A 92 -16.24 -2.24 5.08
N GLU A 93 -16.42 -2.90 3.94
CA GLU A 93 -16.88 -2.31 2.67
C GLU A 93 -16.09 -1.04 2.26
N ASN A 94 -14.79 -1.01 2.58
CA ASN A 94 -13.96 0.16 2.38
C ASN A 94 -13.43 0.25 0.94
N GLY A 95 -14.20 0.86 0.04
CA GLY A 95 -13.87 0.94 -1.39
C GLY A 95 -12.49 1.54 -1.71
N ILE A 96 -12.06 2.56 -0.95
CA ILE A 96 -10.80 3.27 -1.15
C ILE A 96 -9.61 2.37 -0.74
N ALA A 97 -9.68 1.78 0.45
CA ALA A 97 -8.64 0.87 0.94
C ALA A 97 -8.56 -0.39 0.08
N ILE A 98 -9.70 -0.95 -0.33
CA ILE A 98 -9.76 -2.07 -1.28
C ILE A 98 -9.04 -1.70 -2.58
N PHE A 99 -9.37 -0.55 -3.18
CA PHE A 99 -8.72 -0.09 -4.41
C PHE A 99 -7.20 0.00 -4.25
N GLN A 100 -6.73 0.61 -3.15
CA GLN A 100 -5.30 0.75 -2.89
C GLN A 100 -4.59 -0.60 -2.74
N ILE A 101 -5.22 -1.59 -2.10
CA ILE A 101 -4.68 -2.95 -1.98
C ILE A 101 -4.66 -3.65 -3.33
N LEU A 102 -5.70 -3.51 -4.16
CA LEU A 102 -5.74 -4.08 -5.51
C LEU A 102 -4.62 -3.50 -6.40
N ILE A 103 -4.34 -2.19 -6.30
CA ILE A 103 -3.18 -1.56 -6.96
C ILE A 103 -1.87 -2.17 -6.46
N ALA A 104 -1.73 -2.37 -5.15
CA ALA A 104 -0.51 -2.96 -4.59
C ALA A 104 -0.28 -4.39 -5.10
N LEU A 105 -1.33 -5.20 -5.18
CA LEU A 105 -1.28 -6.54 -5.74
C LEU A 105 -0.93 -6.51 -7.24
N ASP A 106 -1.56 -5.64 -8.02
CA ASP A 106 -1.29 -5.49 -9.46
C ASP A 106 0.18 -5.12 -9.75
N ARG A 107 0.76 -4.23 -8.95
CA ARG A 107 2.20 -3.88 -8.99
C ARG A 107 3.13 -5.06 -8.70
N LEU A 108 2.65 -6.04 -7.94
CA LEU A 108 3.38 -7.28 -7.66
C LEU A 108 3.12 -8.38 -8.72
N ASN A 109 2.50 -7.99 -9.85
CA ASN A 109 2.11 -8.86 -10.97
C ASN A 109 1.00 -9.86 -10.61
N GLU A 110 0.16 -9.54 -9.63
CA GLU A 110 -1.07 -10.29 -9.37
C GLU A 110 -2.21 -9.68 -10.19
N PRO A 111 -2.96 -10.45 -11.00
CA PRO A 111 -4.07 -9.92 -11.80
C PRO A 111 -5.29 -9.65 -10.89
N ALA A 112 -5.18 -8.59 -10.08
CA ALA A 112 -6.13 -8.21 -9.05
C ALA A 112 -7.40 -7.59 -9.65
N PHE A 113 -7.24 -6.83 -10.73
CA PHE A 113 -8.34 -6.22 -11.45
C PHE A 113 -8.95 -7.15 -12.49
N ASN A 114 -10.28 -7.06 -12.66
CA ASN A 114 -10.96 -7.80 -13.71
C ASN A 114 -10.57 -7.24 -15.09
N LYS A 115 -10.20 -8.13 -16.03
CA LYS A 115 -9.78 -7.76 -17.40
C LYS A 115 -10.86 -7.02 -18.20
N ASN A 116 -12.13 -7.19 -17.84
CA ASN A 116 -13.28 -6.59 -18.52
C ASN A 116 -13.84 -5.37 -17.77
N ARG A 117 -13.08 -4.77 -16.84
CA ARG A 117 -13.55 -3.56 -16.12
C ARG A 117 -13.56 -2.33 -17.03
N THR A 118 -14.50 -1.42 -16.78
CA THR A 118 -14.80 -0.25 -17.63
C THR A 118 -14.11 1.05 -17.20
N GLY A 119 -13.43 1.06 -16.06
CA GLY A 119 -12.68 2.19 -15.48
C GLY A 119 -11.68 1.68 -14.44
N GLN A 120 -10.84 2.51 -13.83
CA GLN A 120 -9.92 2.15 -12.72
C GLN A 120 -9.91 3.24 -11.63
N GLY A 121 -11.09 3.71 -11.25
CA GLY A 121 -11.27 4.79 -10.29
C GLY A 121 -11.28 4.31 -8.84
N VAL A 122 -10.75 5.15 -7.95
CA VAL A 122 -10.84 4.97 -6.49
C VAL A 122 -12.28 5.11 -5.98
N ASP A 123 -13.09 5.92 -6.67
CA ASP A 123 -14.51 6.17 -6.42
C ASP A 123 -15.44 5.07 -6.96
N GLU A 124 -14.92 4.12 -7.73
CA GLU A 124 -15.69 2.99 -8.27
C GLU A 124 -15.87 1.85 -7.24
N THR A 125 -16.38 2.17 -6.05
CA THR A 125 -16.49 1.26 -4.88
C THR A 125 -17.08 -0.10 -5.20
N GLU A 126 -18.19 -0.15 -5.95
CA GLU A 126 -18.84 -1.42 -6.32
C GLU A 126 -17.93 -2.30 -7.20
N LEU A 127 -17.21 -1.69 -8.15
CA LEU A 127 -16.25 -2.39 -9.00
C LEU A 127 -15.06 -2.88 -8.20
N ASN A 128 -14.55 -2.06 -7.27
CA ASN A 128 -13.43 -2.41 -6.42
C ASN A 128 -13.78 -3.58 -5.49
N ILE A 129 -14.96 -3.56 -4.87
CA ILE A 129 -15.48 -4.68 -4.05
C ILE A 129 -15.66 -5.95 -4.90
N ARG A 130 -16.24 -5.82 -6.10
CA ARG A 130 -16.44 -6.97 -7.00
C ARG A 130 -15.12 -7.63 -7.37
N ASP A 131 -14.14 -6.82 -7.78
CA ASP A 131 -12.83 -7.30 -8.21
C ASP A 131 -12.08 -7.96 -7.03
N ALA A 132 -12.14 -7.37 -5.83
CA ALA A 132 -11.57 -7.98 -4.62
C ALA A 132 -12.20 -9.33 -4.26
N LYS A 133 -13.54 -9.43 -4.30
CA LYS A 133 -14.26 -10.70 -4.09
C LYS A 133 -13.89 -11.76 -5.13
N GLN A 134 -13.63 -11.37 -6.38
CA GLN A 134 -13.18 -12.30 -7.41
C GLN A 134 -11.72 -12.72 -7.22
N TYR A 135 -10.86 -11.79 -6.84
CA TYR A 135 -9.44 -12.05 -6.60
C TYR A 135 -9.24 -13.05 -5.46
N LEU A 136 -9.96 -12.91 -4.35
CA LEU A 136 -9.84 -13.81 -3.19
C LEU A 136 -10.42 -15.22 -3.40
N LYS A 137 -11.16 -15.44 -4.49
CA LYS A 137 -11.68 -16.78 -4.86
C LYS A 137 -10.70 -17.61 -5.69
N LYS A 138 -9.58 -17.01 -6.11
CA LYS A 138 -8.52 -17.68 -6.88
C LYS A 138 -7.58 -18.43 -5.95
#